data_AF-A0A945XEQ8-F1
#
_entry.id   AF-A0A945XEQ8-F1
#
_cell.length_a   1.000
_cell.length_b   1.000
_cell.length_c   1.000
_cell.angle_alpha   90.00
_cell.angle_beta   90.00
_cell.angle_gamma   90.00
#
_symmetry.space_group_name_H-M   'P 1'
#
loop_
_entity.id
_entity.type
_entity.pdbx_description
1 polymer ?
#
loop_
_entity_poly.entity_id
_entity_poly.type
_entity_poly.pdbx_seq_one_letter_code
_entity_poly.pdbx_strand_id
1 'polypeptide(L)'
;MSVIHDILASAPGVTEWSFLALCLLSFFTSAVSAAFGLGGGAALVAVMASTMPPLAIIPVHAVVQVGSNFFRATMMWRNILFRWMPTFVIGTLIGAAVGGQIVFALPKYLLQGIIGIFVLYAVWGPKMKATEPSR
;
A
#
# COMPACT_ATOMS: atom_id res chain seq x y z
N MET A 1 -27.41 -12.27 0.65
CA MET A 1 -26.68 -12.44 1.92
C MET A 1 -25.50 -13.39 1.81
N SER A 2 -25.50 -14.42 0.93
CA SER A 2 -24.34 -15.32 0.75
C SER A 2 -23.09 -14.60 0.26
N VAL A 3 -23.17 -13.82 -0.83
CA VAL A 3 -22.00 -13.18 -1.46
C VAL A 3 -21.23 -12.26 -0.52
N ILE A 4 -21.91 -11.54 0.36
CA ILE A 4 -21.25 -10.64 1.32
C ILE A 4 -20.52 -11.48 2.39
N HIS A 5 -21.15 -12.53 2.91
CA HIS A 5 -20.47 -13.46 3.82
C HIS A 5 -19.34 -14.23 3.15
N ASP A 6 -19.49 -14.62 1.89
CA ASP A 6 -18.45 -15.31 1.11
C ASP A 6 -17.24 -14.39 0.90
N ILE A 7 -17.46 -13.10 0.63
CA ILE A 7 -16.39 -12.09 0.54
C ILE A 7 -15.75 -11.86 1.92
N LEU A 8 -16.56 -11.72 2.98
CA LEU A 8 -16.06 -11.48 4.34
C LEU A 8 -15.26 -12.66 4.89
N ALA A 9 -15.65 -13.89 4.55
CA ALA A 9 -14.99 -15.13 4.96
C ALA A 9 -13.83 -15.55 4.03
N SER A 10 -13.64 -14.87 2.89
CA SER A 10 -12.63 -15.23 1.89
C SER A 10 -11.18 -14.99 2.31
N ALA A 11 -10.94 -14.22 3.38
CA ALA A 11 -9.62 -13.88 3.89
C ALA A 11 -9.23 -14.78 5.09
N PRO A 12 -8.57 -15.93 4.86
CA PRO A 12 -8.17 -16.82 5.94
C PRO A 12 -7.23 -16.11 6.93
N GLY A 13 -7.61 -16.09 8.21
CA GLY A 13 -6.82 -15.47 9.28
C GLY A 13 -7.15 -14.01 9.58
N VAL A 14 -8.17 -13.43 8.94
CA VAL A 14 -8.70 -12.08 9.21
C VAL A 14 -10.15 -12.22 9.69
N THR A 15 -10.49 -11.64 10.84
CA THR A 15 -11.87 -11.68 11.36
C THR A 15 -12.77 -10.75 10.56
N GLU A 16 -14.07 -11.04 10.45
CA GLU A 16 -15.04 -10.18 9.73
C GLU A 16 -15.01 -8.72 10.22
N TRP A 17 -14.89 -8.53 11.54
CA TRP A 17 -14.73 -7.21 12.17
C TRP A 17 -13.46 -6.49 11.72
N SER A 18 -12.33 -7.20 11.68
CA SER A 18 -11.07 -6.62 11.22
C SER A 18 -11.11 -6.28 9.73
N PHE A 19 -11.80 -7.08 8.91
CA PHE A 19 -12.01 -6.76 7.50
C PHE A 19 -12.80 -5.46 7.32
N LEU A 20 -13.94 -5.31 8.00
CA LEU A 20 -14.72 -4.08 7.96
C LEU A 20 -13.92 -2.87 8.46
N ALA A 21 -13.15 -3.05 9.55
CA ALA A 21 -12.27 -2.01 10.07
C ALA A 21 -11.19 -1.61 9.06
N LEU A 22 -10.58 -2.58 8.37
CA LEU A 22 -9.58 -2.33 7.33
C LEU A 22 -10.18 -1.62 6.11
N CYS A 23 -11.42 -1.95 5.71
CA CYS A 23 -12.14 -1.23 4.67
C CYS A 23 -12.37 0.25 5.03
N LEU A 24 -12.87 0.51 6.24
CA LEU A 24 -13.09 1.88 6.73
C LEU A 24 -11.77 2.63 6.87
N LEU A 25 -10.74 2.00 7.45
CA LEU A 25 -9.43 2.60 7.60
C LEU A 25 -8.79 2.89 6.24
N SER A 26 -8.92 2.01 5.26
CA SER A 26 -8.47 2.22 3.88
C SER A 26 -9.11 3.49 3.29
N PHE A 27 -10.41 3.69 3.50
CA PHE A 27 -11.10 4.91 3.06
C PHE A 27 -10.51 6.17 3.71
N PHE A 28 -10.36 6.19 5.05
CA PHE A 28 -9.81 7.36 5.75
C PHE A 28 -8.33 7.62 5.42
N THR A 29 -7.51 6.56 5.34
CA THR A 29 -6.10 6.68 4.98
C THR A 29 -5.90 7.12 3.53
N SER A 30 -6.83 6.79 2.63
CA SER A 30 -6.89 7.33 1.28
C SER A 30 -7.15 8.84 1.30
N ALA A 31 -8.11 9.31 2.11
CA ALA A 31 -8.38 10.75 2.28
C ALA A 31 -7.16 11.50 2.85
N VAL A 32 -6.47 10.93 3.85
CA VAL A 32 -5.21 11.47 4.38
C VAL A 32 -4.13 11.53 3.28
N SER A 33 -4.01 10.48 2.47
CA SER A 33 -3.05 10.44 1.36
C SER A 33 -3.37 11.46 0.26
N ALA A 34 -4.65 11.77 0.05
CA ALA A 34 -5.07 12.81 -0.88
C ALA A 34 -4.78 14.22 -0.33
N ALA A 35 -5.03 14.45 0.97
CA ALA A 35 -4.82 15.75 1.61
C ALA A 35 -3.34 16.10 1.83
N PHE A 36 -2.52 15.13 2.26
CA PHE A 36 -1.13 15.35 2.68
C PHE A 36 -0.09 14.70 1.77
N GLY A 37 -0.51 14.04 0.69
CA GLY A 37 0.36 13.47 -0.34
C GLY A 37 1.03 12.14 0.04
N LEU A 38 1.61 12.02 1.24
CA LEU A 38 2.35 10.84 1.69
C LEU A 38 2.03 10.52 3.17
N GLY A 39 1.68 9.26 3.47
CA GLY A 39 1.55 8.79 4.85
C GLY A 39 0.40 7.81 5.10
N GLY A 40 -0.73 7.96 4.40
CA GLY A 40 -1.89 7.08 4.64
C GLY A 40 -1.62 5.61 4.30
N GLY A 41 -0.87 5.33 3.23
CA GLY A 41 -0.44 3.97 2.91
C GLY A 41 0.44 3.34 3.99
N ALA A 42 1.37 4.10 4.58
CA ALA A 42 2.22 3.63 5.67
C ALA A 42 1.42 3.37 6.96
N ALA A 43 0.47 4.25 7.28
CA ALA A 43 -0.47 4.05 8.39
C ALA A 43 -1.33 2.80 8.19
N LEU A 44 -1.81 2.55 6.96
CA LEU A 44 -2.54 1.35 6.63
C LEU A 44 -1.66 0.09 6.80
N VAL A 45 -0.43 0.10 6.28
CA VAL A 45 0.53 -1.02 6.47
C VAL A 45 0.78 -1.31 7.95
N ALA A 46 0.89 -0.28 8.81
CA ALA A 46 1.07 -0.46 10.23
C ALA A 46 -0.11 -1.20 10.90
N VAL A 47 -1.34 -0.88 10.50
CA VAL A 47 -2.54 -1.59 11.01
C VAL A 47 -2.67 -2.98 10.39
N MET A 48 -2.30 -3.15 9.13
CA MET A 48 -2.24 -4.49 8.53
C MET A 48 -1.24 -5.37 9.28
N ALA A 49 -0.07 -4.85 9.65
CA ALA A 49 0.94 -5.59 10.41
C ALA A 49 0.47 -6.09 11.78
N SER A 50 -0.55 -5.48 12.38
CA SER A 50 -1.14 -5.96 13.64
C SER A 50 -2.35 -6.89 13.47
N THR A 51 -2.88 -7.03 12.25
CA THR A 51 -4.17 -7.71 12.01
C THR A 51 -4.11 -8.87 11.02
N MET A 52 -3.05 -8.99 10.20
CA MET A 52 -2.96 -10.04 9.19
C MET A 52 -1.55 -10.67 9.10
N PRO A 53 -1.43 -11.89 8.54
CA PRO A 53 -0.14 -12.53 8.33
C PRO A 53 0.79 -11.69 7.44
N PRO A 54 2.12 -11.65 7.70
CA PRO A 54 3.07 -10.81 6.95
C PRO A 54 3.04 -11.01 5.42
N LEU A 55 2.80 -12.24 4.97
CA LEU A 55 2.70 -12.57 3.54
C LEU A 55 1.45 -11.99 2.87
N ALA A 56 0.38 -11.74 3.63
CA ALA A 56 -0.86 -11.16 3.11
C ALA A 56 -0.79 -9.62 3.05
N ILE A 57 0.01 -8.98 3.92
CA ILE A 57 0.11 -7.51 4.03
C ILE A 57 0.47 -6.90 2.67
N ILE A 58 1.52 -7.40 2.02
CA ILE A 58 2.04 -6.82 0.78
C ILE A 58 1.01 -6.87 -0.37
N PRO A 59 0.43 -8.03 -0.74
CA PRO A 59 -0.55 -8.08 -1.83
C PRO A 59 -1.85 -7.33 -1.51
N VAL A 60 -2.36 -7.43 -0.27
CA VAL A 60 -3.59 -6.72 0.13
C VAL A 60 -3.37 -5.21 0.10
N HIS A 61 -2.26 -4.73 0.67
CA HIS A 61 -1.88 -3.33 0.60
C HIS A 61 -1.77 -2.85 -0.84
N ALA A 62 -1.11 -3.62 -1.72
CA ALA A 62 -0.92 -3.25 -3.12
C ALA A 62 -2.26 -3.05 -3.85
N VAL A 63 -3.22 -3.97 -3.71
CA VAL A 63 -4.55 -3.86 -4.33
C VAL A 63 -5.30 -2.62 -3.81
N VAL A 64 -5.29 -2.42 -2.49
CA VAL A 64 -5.92 -1.24 -1.87
C VAL A 64 -5.28 0.06 -2.37
N GLN A 65 -3.96 0.08 -2.49
CA GLN A 65 -3.22 1.26 -2.90
C GLN A 65 -3.40 1.58 -4.38
N VAL A 66 -3.60 0.58 -5.25
CA VAL A 66 -3.99 0.80 -6.65
C VAL A 66 -5.30 1.58 -6.71
N GLY A 67 -6.33 1.17 -5.96
CA GLY A 67 -7.60 1.90 -5.91
C GLY A 67 -7.46 3.34 -5.41
N SER A 68 -6.76 3.54 -4.29
CA SER A 68 -6.51 4.87 -3.72
C SER A 68 -5.72 5.79 -4.65
N ASN A 69 -4.63 5.28 -5.24
CA ASN A 69 -3.79 6.04 -6.17
C ASN A 69 -4.51 6.33 -7.47
N PHE A 70 -5.34 5.40 -7.96
CA PHE A 70 -6.14 5.60 -9.15
C PHE A 70 -7.10 6.78 -8.96
N PHE A 71 -7.82 6.84 -7.84
CA PHE A 71 -8.70 7.97 -7.55
C PHE A 71 -7.94 9.30 -7.44
N ARG A 72 -6.74 9.30 -6.84
CA ARG A 72 -5.88 10.50 -6.82
C ARG A 72 -5.41 10.90 -8.22
N ALA A 73 -5.02 9.93 -9.04
CA ALA A 73 -4.59 10.15 -10.40
C ALA A 73 -5.72 10.70 -11.29
N THR A 74 -6.96 10.24 -11.12
CA THR A 74 -8.10 10.79 -11.86
C THR A 74 -8.42 12.23 -11.43
N MET A 75 -8.41 12.52 -10.13
CA MET A 75 -8.67 13.86 -9.61
C MET A 75 -7.57 14.87 -9.97
N MET A 76 -6.31 14.42 -10.01
CA MET A 76 -5.14 15.24 -10.33
C MET A 76 -4.63 15.02 -11.76
N TRP A 77 -5.46 14.49 -12.68
CA TRP A 77 -5.03 14.05 -14.01
C TRP A 77 -4.28 15.14 -14.79
N ARG A 78 -4.72 16.39 -14.64
CA ARG A 78 -4.12 17.57 -15.30
C ARG A 78 -2.72 17.92 -14.78
N ASN A 79 -2.34 17.41 -13.61
CA ASN A 79 -1.05 17.62 -12.96
C ASN A 79 -0.09 16.44 -13.15
N ILE A 80 -0.48 15.40 -13.89
CA ILE A 80 0.36 14.24 -14.15
C ILE A 80 1.42 14.57 -15.21
N LEU A 81 2.69 14.34 -14.86
CA LEU A 81 3.82 14.47 -15.77
C LEU A 81 3.99 13.20 -16.61
N PHE A 82 3.21 13.08 -17.69
CA PHE A 82 3.23 11.91 -18.59
C PHE A 82 4.60 11.61 -19.21
N ARG A 83 5.48 12.62 -19.33
CA ARG A 83 6.85 12.46 -19.83
C ARG A 83 7.68 11.47 -19.02
N TRP A 84 7.51 11.43 -17.70
CA TRP A 84 8.30 10.58 -16.79
C TRP A 84 7.59 9.28 -16.41
N MET A 85 6.30 9.17 -16.72
CA MET A 85 5.46 8.02 -16.36
C MET A 85 5.98 6.68 -16.94
N PRO A 86 6.41 6.57 -18.22
CA PRO A 86 6.86 5.28 -18.77
C PRO A 86 8.06 4.69 -18.01
N THR A 87 9.05 5.52 -17.68
CA THR A 87 10.23 5.07 -16.93
C THR A 87 9.85 4.57 -15.53
N PHE A 88 8.92 5.27 -14.86
CA PHE A 88 8.39 4.84 -13.57
C PHE A 88 7.64 3.50 -13.67
N VAL A 89 6.80 3.33 -14.69
CA VAL A 89 6.04 2.09 -14.92
C VAL A 89 6.99 0.92 -15.20
N ILE A 90 7.97 1.09 -16.09
CA ILE A 90 8.95 0.04 -16.40
C ILE A 90 9.73 -0.36 -15.14
N GLY A 91 10.26 0.62 -14.40
CA GLY A 91 10.96 0.36 -13.15
C GLY A 91 10.10 -0.35 -12.11
N THR A 92 8.82 0.04 -12.00
CA THR A 92 7.85 -0.58 -11.09
C THR A 92 7.55 -2.03 -11.49
N LEU A 93 7.36 -2.32 -12.78
CA LEU A 93 7.11 -3.68 -13.26
C LEU A 93 8.30 -4.60 -12.99
N ILE A 94 9.52 -4.14 -13.28
CA ILE A 94 10.74 -4.90 -12.99
C ILE A 94 10.88 -5.11 -11.47
N GLY A 95 10.72 -4.04 -10.68
CA GLY A 95 10.81 -4.10 -9.23
C GLY A 95 9.75 -5.03 -8.60
N ALA A 96 8.52 -5.00 -9.10
CA ALA A 96 7.44 -5.88 -8.63
C ALA A 96 7.69 -7.34 -9.01
N ALA A 97 8.18 -7.60 -10.23
CA ALA A 97 8.50 -8.96 -10.67
C ALA A 97 9.62 -9.57 -9.81
N VAL A 98 10.71 -8.83 -9.57
CA VAL A 98 11.84 -9.29 -8.75
C VAL A 98 11.44 -9.36 -7.27
N GLY A 99 10.85 -8.29 -6.74
CA GLY A 99 10.45 -8.18 -5.34
C GLY A 99 9.40 -9.22 -4.95
N GLY A 100 8.46 -9.53 -5.83
CA GLY A 100 7.46 -10.57 -5.62
C GLY A 100 8.09 -11.94 -5.38
N GLN A 101 9.12 -12.31 -6.14
CA GLN A 101 9.84 -13.59 -5.94
C GLN A 101 10.58 -13.61 -4.60
N ILE A 102 11.22 -12.50 -4.23
CA ILE A 102 11.98 -12.38 -2.98
C ILE A 102 11.06 -12.51 -1.76
N VAL A 103 9.89 -11.85 -1.78
CA VAL A 103 8.96 -11.84 -0.65
C VAL A 103 8.50 -13.25 -0.25
N PHE A 104 8.26 -14.13 -1.21
CA PHE A 104 7.87 -15.52 -0.93
C PHE A 104 9.05 -16.42 -0.51
N ALA A 105 10.29 -16.04 -0.85
CA ALA A 105 11.49 -16.76 -0.43
C ALA A 105 11.96 -16.40 1.00
N LEU A 106 11.50 -15.28 1.55
CA LEU A 106 11.94 -14.80 2.86
C LEU A 106 11.21 -15.50 4.02
N PRO A 107 11.92 -15.81 5.13
CA PRO A 107 11.28 -16.24 6.36
C PRO A 107 10.32 -15.18 6.91
N LYS A 108 9.19 -15.63 7.50
CA LYS A 108 8.12 -14.74 8.00
C LYS A 108 8.63 -13.67 8.99
N TYR A 109 9.52 -14.04 9.90
CA TYR A 109 10.08 -13.11 10.90
C TYR A 109 10.90 -11.99 10.25
N LEU A 110 11.64 -12.32 9.18
CA LEU A 110 12.46 -11.35 8.46
C LEU A 110 11.57 -10.39 7.67
N LEU A 111 10.53 -10.91 7.01
CA LEU A 111 9.55 -10.08 6.33
C LEU A 111 8.85 -9.11 7.30
N GLN A 112 8.43 -9.59 8.46
CA GLN A 112 7.82 -8.75 9.50
C GLN A 112 8.79 -7.69 10.03
N GLY A 113 10.06 -8.06 10.25
CA GLY A 113 11.11 -7.13 10.65
C GLY A 113 11.35 -6.03 9.62
N ILE A 114 11.41 -6.39 8.34
CA ILE A 114 11.55 -5.42 7.23
C ILE A 114 10.36 -4.46 7.19
N ILE A 115 9.13 -4.96 7.31
CA ILE A 115 7.91 -4.12 7.35
C ILE A 115 7.95 -3.18 8.56
N GLY A 116 8.34 -3.67 9.73
CA GLY A 116 8.48 -2.85 10.95
C GLY A 116 9.51 -1.74 10.78
N ILE A 117 10.70 -2.06 10.27
CA ILE A 117 11.76 -1.08 9.97
C ILE A 117 11.26 -0.05 8.95
N PHE A 118 10.54 -0.48 7.91
CA PHE A 118 9.94 0.40 6.93
C PHE A 118 8.94 1.39 7.56
N VAL A 119 8.05 0.92 8.43
CA VAL A 119 7.09 1.78 9.12
C VAL A 119 7.81 2.80 10.01
N LEU A 120 8.82 2.36 10.78
CA LEU A 120 9.62 3.27 11.60
C LEU A 120 10.34 4.32 10.73
N TYR A 121 10.97 3.89 9.64
CA TYR A 121 11.64 4.81 8.73
C TYR A 121 10.65 5.76 8.05
N ALA A 122 9.46 5.32 7.67
CA ALA A 122 8.45 6.17 7.04
C ALA A 122 7.95 7.28 7.97
N VAL A 123 7.89 7.02 9.28
CA VAL A 123 7.39 7.97 10.29
C VAL A 123 8.49 8.90 10.80
N TRP A 124 9.68 8.37 11.10
CA TRP A 124 10.78 9.12 11.73
C TRP A 124 11.95 9.43 10.80
N GLY A 125 11.94 8.91 9.57
CA GLY A 125 13.01 9.13 8.60
C GLY A 125 13.05 10.56 8.06
N PRO A 126 14.21 10.96 7.49
CA PRO A 126 14.39 12.30 6.93
C PRO A 126 13.46 12.52 5.73
N LYS A 127 12.82 13.70 5.69
CA LYS A 127 11.97 14.09 4.55
C LYS A 127 12.84 14.28 3.31
N MET A 128 12.48 13.63 2.21
CA MET A 128 13.15 13.82 0.93
C MET A 128 12.91 15.25 0.44
N LYS A 129 13.97 15.94 0.02
CA LYS A 129 13.85 17.25 -0.64
C LYS A 129 13.35 17.02 -2.07
N ALA A 130 12.22 17.62 -2.41
CA ALA A 130 11.70 17.57 -3.77
C ALA A 130 12.59 18.44 -4.68
N THR A 131 13.21 17.81 -5.68
CA THR A 131 13.81 18.51 -6.82
C THR A 131 12.73 18.78 -7.86
N GLU A 132 12.66 20.01 -8.36
CA GLU A 132 11.73 20.38 -9.42
C GLU A 132 12.06 19.58 -10.70
N PRO A 133 11.13 18.76 -11.21
CA PRO A 133 11.36 18.09 -12.48
C PRO A 133 11.39 19.13 -13.61
N SER A 134 12.34 18.99 -14.54
CA SER A 134 12.30 19.78 -15.78
C SER A 134 10.95 19.51 -16.49
N ARG A 135 10.19 20.58 -16.76
CA ARG A 135 8.88 20.50 -17.44
C ARG A 135 8.99 19.83 -18.81
#